data_AF-A0A7K4HJU6-F1
#
_entry.id   AF-A0A7K4HJU6-F1
#
_cell.length_a   1.000
_cell.length_b   1.000
_cell.length_c   1.000
_cell.angle_alpha   90.00
_cell.angle_beta   90.00
_cell.angle_gamma   90.00
#
_symmetry.space_group_name_H-M   'P 1'
#
loop_
_entity.id
_entity.type
_entity.pdbx_description
1 polymer ?
#
loop_
_entity_poly.entity_id
_entity_poly.type
_entity_poly.pdbx_seq_one_letter_code
_entity_poly.pdbx_strand_id
1 'polypeptide(L)'
;MEDLKTLISNLVDALKEEIKELYKIYELYLSDLILSKNVNVSINIDSCIEKDATNNILSIIAATNSALITIGLPKSKLTSDRKIYQEFYEQNKSQYTNFLSFLQLGLKEYINKHLFTIILEYLMESDTKIIENLDLFDLLPYDFRNKLNRFKNNSNISGKVINHLGIFSSDLLSYFNPSDLTFKVDYLQIEDPIESLSEEDILKELQEARQENIEAISHSSNEVSSDLMLKKKKSSSLLNYFVSIPKLNQSITSKINVNLKKLRKFIISSPEFLDLENLYYTINIFKMLGEELQVEPGYVENIVSNFISGKLFSTGRYHKPSPISIYHGLSVLSELDLLNSSDLVDLLDIEMFLENELSPFIPEKITLNFYTLLSLKLLKKSGGIITDKSYLIDPLIKLDLFNLERYKSSDLFYYLGSLKLVDDTFDFTNLQSRYLTLLEEKKLPDGSFNGSTTETARILLTLVLLNSSGKEISIISELLKFLNQNLSFFIENQDFDDFKCFSNKIAFKIELRMLFWMLIALSQYF
;
A
#
# COMPACT_ATOMS: atom_id res chain seq x y z
N MET A 1 -11.81 -36.41 -3.88
CA MET A 1 -10.50 -36.56 -4.55
C MET A 1 -10.62 -36.37 -6.05
N GLU A 2 -11.54 -37.06 -6.74
CA GLU A 2 -11.97 -36.71 -8.11
C GLU A 2 -12.36 -35.22 -8.19
N ASP A 3 -13.16 -34.74 -7.23
CA ASP A 3 -13.64 -33.36 -7.17
C ASP A 3 -12.52 -32.30 -7.07
N LEU A 4 -11.39 -32.62 -6.42
CA LEU A 4 -10.24 -31.72 -6.31
C LEU A 4 -9.48 -31.63 -7.63
N LYS A 5 -9.23 -32.78 -8.26
CA LYS A 5 -8.59 -32.85 -9.57
C LYS A 5 -9.45 -32.13 -10.62
N THR A 6 -10.77 -32.33 -10.58
CA THR A 6 -11.74 -31.64 -11.43
C THR A 6 -11.73 -30.14 -11.18
N LEU A 7 -11.73 -29.68 -9.93
CA LEU A 7 -11.68 -28.26 -9.60
C LEU A 7 -10.43 -27.57 -10.16
N ILE A 8 -9.25 -28.14 -9.94
CA ILE A 8 -7.99 -27.57 -10.43
C ILE A 8 -7.91 -27.64 -11.96
N SER A 9 -8.38 -28.73 -12.57
CA SER A 9 -8.44 -28.83 -14.03
C SER A 9 -9.35 -27.75 -14.62
N ASN A 10 -10.53 -27.54 -14.04
CA ASN A 10 -11.45 -26.48 -14.45
C ASN A 10 -10.86 -25.09 -14.24
N LEU A 11 -10.11 -24.87 -13.16
CA LEU A 11 -9.40 -23.61 -12.90
C LEU A 11 -8.38 -23.33 -13.99
N VAL A 12 -7.54 -24.32 -14.28
CA VAL A 12 -6.51 -24.23 -15.32
C VAL A 12 -7.17 -24.01 -16.68
N ASP A 13 -8.20 -24.78 -17.04
CA ASP A 13 -8.87 -24.62 -18.32
C ASP A 13 -9.53 -23.25 -18.49
N ALA A 14 -10.04 -22.68 -17.39
CA ALA A 14 -10.68 -21.37 -17.41
C ALA A 14 -9.69 -20.19 -17.43
N LEU A 15 -8.50 -20.34 -16.82
CA LEU A 15 -7.56 -19.23 -16.57
C LEU A 15 -6.14 -19.48 -17.09
N LYS A 16 -5.93 -20.46 -17.98
CA LYS A 16 -4.59 -20.92 -18.39
C LYS A 16 -3.70 -19.79 -18.89
N GLU A 17 -4.22 -18.96 -19.78
CA GLU A 17 -3.47 -17.91 -20.44
C GLU A 17 -3.17 -16.77 -19.46
N GLU A 18 -4.15 -16.46 -18.61
CA GLU A 18 -4.02 -15.50 -17.53
C GLU A 18 -2.95 -15.93 -16.51
N ILE A 19 -2.94 -17.20 -16.10
CA ILE A 19 -1.93 -17.70 -15.15
C ILE A 19 -0.52 -17.62 -15.76
N LYS A 20 -0.37 -17.93 -17.05
CA LYS A 20 0.91 -17.77 -17.75
C LYS A 20 1.32 -16.31 -17.89
N GLU A 21 0.38 -15.41 -18.14
CA GLU A 21 0.63 -13.97 -18.22
C GLU A 21 1.07 -13.43 -16.85
N LEU A 22 0.46 -13.88 -15.76
CA LEU A 22 0.87 -13.55 -14.39
C LEU A 22 2.35 -13.92 -14.16
N TYR A 23 2.74 -15.14 -14.52
CA TYR A 23 4.13 -15.58 -14.38
C TYR A 23 5.10 -14.68 -15.16
N LYS A 24 4.73 -14.31 -16.38
CA LYS A 24 5.53 -13.43 -17.24
C LYS A 24 5.68 -12.03 -16.66
N ILE A 25 4.60 -11.42 -16.18
CA ILE A 25 4.63 -10.09 -15.55
C ILE A 25 5.52 -10.11 -14.31
N TYR A 26 5.40 -11.16 -13.50
CA TYR A 26 6.20 -11.31 -12.28
C TYR A 26 7.69 -11.53 -12.59
N GLU A 27 8.02 -12.28 -13.63
CA GLU A 27 9.41 -12.47 -14.10
C GLU A 27 10.06 -11.16 -14.56
N LEU A 28 9.31 -10.29 -15.26
CA LEU A 28 9.79 -8.96 -15.65
C LEU A 28 10.05 -8.08 -14.43
N TYR A 29 9.13 -8.07 -13.47
CA TYR A 29 9.30 -7.37 -12.19
C TYR A 29 10.55 -7.84 -11.42
N LEU A 30 10.79 -9.16 -11.37
CA LEU A 30 11.99 -9.72 -10.75
C LEU A 30 13.27 -9.28 -11.45
N SER A 31 13.26 -9.24 -12.77
CA SER A 31 14.41 -8.80 -13.58
C SER A 31 14.79 -7.36 -13.25
N ASP A 32 13.81 -6.46 -13.15
CA ASP A 32 14.03 -5.06 -12.75
C ASP A 32 14.57 -4.94 -11.32
N LEU A 33 14.03 -5.73 -10.39
CA LEU A 33 14.50 -5.75 -8.99
C LEU A 33 15.95 -6.24 -8.89
N ILE A 34 16.34 -7.25 -9.66
CA ILE A 34 17.71 -7.79 -9.68
C ILE A 34 18.69 -6.76 -10.27
N LEU A 35 18.32 -6.09 -11.36
CA LEU A 35 19.11 -5.01 -11.94
C LEU A 35 19.32 -3.86 -10.94
N SER A 36 18.31 -3.52 -10.14
CA SER A 36 18.42 -2.50 -9.07
C SER A 36 19.42 -2.87 -7.96
N LYS A 37 19.75 -4.16 -7.82
CA LYS A 37 20.79 -4.65 -6.89
C LYS A 37 22.18 -4.67 -7.51
N ASN A 38 22.38 -4.02 -8.65
CA ASN A 38 23.63 -3.97 -9.42
C ASN A 38 24.11 -5.34 -9.93
N VAL A 39 23.22 -6.32 -10.07
CA VAL A 39 23.54 -7.60 -10.71
C VAL A 39 23.22 -7.49 -12.20
N ASN A 40 24.25 -7.47 -13.05
CA ASN A 40 24.04 -7.50 -14.50
C ASN A 40 23.71 -8.93 -14.95
N VAL A 41 22.43 -9.18 -15.22
CA VAL A 41 21.88 -10.50 -15.56
C VAL A 41 22.39 -11.07 -16.89
N SER A 42 22.94 -10.23 -17.77
CA SER A 42 23.47 -10.64 -19.07
C SER A 42 24.90 -11.17 -19.03
N ILE A 43 25.59 -11.08 -17.89
CA ILE A 43 26.95 -11.60 -17.74
C ILE A 43 26.95 -13.12 -17.79
N ASN A 44 27.88 -13.69 -18.56
CA ASN A 44 28.09 -15.13 -18.62
C ASN A 44 28.67 -15.62 -17.28
N ILE A 45 28.04 -16.63 -16.68
CA ILE A 45 28.43 -17.18 -15.37
C ILE A 45 29.87 -17.69 -15.41
N ASP A 46 30.27 -18.31 -16.51
CA ASP A 46 31.62 -18.88 -16.68
C ASP A 46 32.72 -17.82 -16.85
N SER A 47 32.33 -16.57 -17.13
CA SER A 47 33.26 -15.44 -17.24
C SER A 47 33.53 -14.76 -15.89
N CYS A 48 32.80 -15.11 -14.84
CA CYS A 48 32.98 -14.59 -13.50
C CYS A 48 33.97 -15.43 -12.70
N ILE A 49 34.67 -14.78 -11.76
CA ILE A 49 35.37 -15.49 -10.69
C ILE A 49 34.30 -16.21 -9.85
N GLU A 50 34.57 -17.46 -9.45
CA GLU A 50 33.60 -18.33 -8.76
C GLU A 50 32.91 -17.65 -7.58
N LYS A 51 33.68 -16.92 -6.76
CA LYS A 51 33.15 -16.14 -5.63
C LYS A 51 32.11 -15.10 -6.05
N ASP A 52 32.35 -14.40 -7.16
CA ASP A 52 31.45 -13.37 -7.68
C ASP A 52 30.21 -14.00 -8.32
N ALA A 53 30.38 -15.14 -9.00
CA ALA A 53 29.26 -15.91 -9.52
C ALA A 53 28.33 -16.36 -8.39
N THR A 54 28.86 -16.96 -7.33
CA THR A 54 28.09 -17.38 -6.16
C THR A 54 27.41 -16.19 -5.47
N ASN A 55 28.10 -15.05 -5.32
CA ASN A 55 27.51 -13.84 -4.73
C ASN A 55 26.34 -13.28 -5.56
N ASN A 56 26.47 -13.28 -6.90
CA ASN A 56 25.41 -12.84 -7.79
C ASN A 56 24.19 -13.77 -7.73
N ILE A 57 24.41 -15.10 -7.69
CA ILE A 57 23.34 -16.08 -7.53
C ILE A 57 22.60 -15.91 -6.19
N LEU A 58 23.34 -15.75 -5.09
CA LEU A 58 22.74 -15.48 -3.78
C LEU A 58 21.96 -14.17 -3.77
N SER A 59 22.43 -13.15 -4.50
CA SER A 59 21.75 -11.87 -4.65
C SER A 59 20.47 -12.00 -5.46
N ILE A 60 20.46 -12.82 -6.51
CA ILE A 60 19.27 -13.14 -7.31
C ILE A 60 18.23 -13.88 -6.45
N ILE A 61 18.63 -14.93 -5.73
CA ILE A 61 17.73 -15.67 -4.82
C ILE A 61 17.17 -14.74 -3.73
N ALA A 62 18.02 -13.87 -3.16
CA ALA A 62 17.60 -12.90 -2.17
C ALA A 62 16.62 -11.86 -2.73
N ALA A 63 16.83 -11.38 -3.97
CA ALA A 63 15.92 -10.48 -4.66
C ALA A 63 14.57 -11.15 -4.92
N THR A 64 14.57 -12.40 -5.40
CA THR A 64 13.36 -13.20 -5.62
C THR A 64 12.55 -13.39 -4.33
N ASN A 65 13.21 -13.75 -3.23
CA ASN A 65 12.55 -13.86 -1.94
C ASN A 65 12.03 -12.51 -1.43
N SER A 66 12.78 -11.44 -1.64
CA SER A 66 12.35 -10.09 -1.26
C SER A 66 11.11 -9.66 -2.05
N ALA A 67 11.04 -9.96 -3.34
CA ALA A 67 9.86 -9.72 -4.17
C ALA A 67 8.64 -10.50 -3.65
N LEU A 68 8.79 -11.79 -3.36
CA LEU A 68 7.71 -12.62 -2.82
C LEU A 68 7.23 -12.13 -1.44
N ILE A 69 8.15 -11.68 -0.58
CA ILE A 69 7.80 -11.05 0.71
C ILE A 69 7.07 -9.73 0.49
N THR A 70 7.47 -8.95 -0.51
CA THR A 70 6.88 -7.63 -0.82
C THR A 70 5.41 -7.74 -1.21
N ILE A 71 5.02 -8.81 -1.90
CA ILE A 71 3.62 -9.09 -2.22
C ILE A 71 2.84 -9.72 -1.05
N GLY A 72 3.50 -9.98 0.09
CA GLY A 72 2.85 -10.44 1.32
C GLY A 72 3.09 -11.91 1.67
N LEU A 73 3.95 -12.63 0.95
CA LEU A 73 4.23 -14.03 1.28
C LEU A 73 5.08 -14.13 2.57
N PRO A 74 4.69 -14.94 3.57
CA PRO A 74 5.43 -15.07 4.81
C PRO A 74 6.87 -15.56 4.61
N LYS A 75 7.83 -14.90 5.27
CA LYS A 75 9.25 -15.29 5.23
C LYS A 75 9.48 -16.75 5.68
N SER A 76 8.67 -17.27 6.59
CA SER A 76 8.73 -18.66 7.04
C SER A 76 8.53 -19.66 5.91
N LYS A 77 7.70 -19.35 4.90
CA LYS A 77 7.46 -20.19 3.72
C LYS A 77 8.60 -20.15 2.69
N LEU A 78 9.55 -19.22 2.82
CA LEU A 78 10.64 -18.97 1.84
C LEU A 78 12.03 -19.36 2.36
N THR A 79 12.20 -19.41 3.69
CA THR A 79 13.54 -19.57 4.30
C THR A 79 14.06 -21.00 4.19
N SER A 80 13.18 -22.00 4.19
CA SER A 80 13.51 -23.41 3.90
C SER A 80 14.07 -23.59 2.49
N ASP A 81 13.49 -22.87 1.54
CA ASP A 81 13.71 -23.10 0.11
C ASP A 81 15.01 -22.44 -0.39
N ARG A 82 15.50 -21.40 0.30
CA ARG A 82 16.77 -20.73 -0.04
C ARG A 82 17.97 -21.69 -0.12
N LYS A 83 18.10 -22.63 0.82
CA LYS A 83 19.20 -23.61 0.83
C LYS A 83 19.05 -24.62 -0.32
N ILE A 84 17.82 -25.04 -0.59
CA ILE A 84 17.49 -25.99 -1.65
C ILE A 84 17.87 -25.41 -3.02
N TYR A 85 17.53 -24.16 -3.30
CA TYR A 85 17.86 -23.54 -4.60
C TYR A 85 19.35 -23.20 -4.76
N GLN A 86 20.05 -22.94 -3.65
CA GLN A 86 21.51 -22.84 -3.68
C GLN A 86 22.15 -24.18 -4.05
N GLU A 87 21.75 -25.27 -3.40
CA GLU A 87 22.23 -26.62 -3.72
C GLU A 87 21.86 -27.04 -5.15
N PHE A 88 20.65 -26.70 -5.60
CA PHE A 88 20.18 -26.96 -6.97
C PHE A 88 21.02 -26.23 -8.02
N TYR A 89 21.40 -24.97 -7.76
CA TYR A 89 22.33 -24.24 -8.63
C TYR A 89 23.68 -24.95 -8.73
N GLU A 90 24.29 -25.30 -7.59
CA GLU A 90 25.61 -25.95 -7.58
C GLU A 90 25.60 -27.29 -8.34
N GLN A 91 24.50 -28.05 -8.23
CA GLN A 91 24.33 -29.32 -8.94
C GLN A 91 24.09 -29.18 -10.45
N ASN A 92 23.53 -28.05 -10.89
CA ASN A 92 23.10 -27.83 -12.29
C ASN A 92 23.82 -26.66 -12.96
N LYS A 93 24.92 -26.17 -12.39
CA LYS A 93 25.65 -24.98 -12.85
C LYS A 93 25.96 -24.98 -14.35
N SER A 94 26.33 -26.14 -14.90
CA SER A 94 26.66 -26.32 -16.32
C SER A 94 25.49 -26.12 -17.28
N GLN A 95 24.27 -26.02 -16.79
CA GLN A 95 23.07 -25.82 -17.60
C GLN A 95 22.74 -24.33 -17.83
N TYR A 96 23.40 -23.42 -17.11
CA TYR A 96 23.10 -21.98 -17.13
C TYR A 96 24.23 -21.20 -17.80
N THR A 97 23.93 -20.54 -18.91
CA THR A 97 24.92 -19.76 -19.68
C THR A 97 25.11 -18.35 -19.15
N ASN A 98 24.11 -17.78 -18.48
CA ASN A 98 24.17 -16.46 -17.84
C ASN A 98 23.19 -16.38 -16.66
N PHE A 99 23.30 -15.33 -15.87
CA PHE A 99 22.44 -15.14 -14.68
C PHE A 99 20.94 -15.02 -15.03
N LEU A 100 20.60 -14.49 -16.22
CA LEU A 100 19.22 -14.49 -16.73
C LEU A 100 18.70 -15.91 -16.96
N SER A 101 19.51 -16.81 -17.54
CA SER A 101 19.11 -18.21 -17.74
C SER A 101 18.90 -18.95 -16.42
N PHE A 102 19.65 -18.60 -15.38
CA PHE A 102 19.39 -19.12 -14.03
C PHE A 102 18.06 -18.62 -13.47
N LEU A 103 17.71 -17.35 -13.65
CA LEU A 103 16.39 -16.82 -13.27
C LEU A 103 15.25 -17.53 -14.03
N GLN A 104 15.39 -17.66 -15.35
CA GLN A 104 14.35 -18.15 -16.25
C GLN A 104 14.15 -19.67 -16.26
N LEU A 105 15.18 -20.43 -15.87
CA LEU A 105 15.14 -21.90 -15.88
C LEU A 105 15.28 -22.45 -14.46
N GLY A 106 16.28 -21.98 -13.71
CA GLY A 106 16.60 -22.50 -12.38
C GLY A 106 15.61 -22.07 -11.29
N LEU A 107 15.07 -20.85 -11.36
CA LEU A 107 14.09 -20.34 -10.39
C LEU A 107 12.64 -20.37 -10.88
N LYS A 108 12.40 -20.79 -12.12
CA LYS A 108 11.07 -20.75 -12.73
C LYS A 108 10.05 -21.59 -11.96
N GLU A 109 10.38 -22.85 -11.64
CA GLU A 109 9.47 -23.71 -10.88
C GLU A 109 9.19 -23.17 -9.48
N TYR A 110 10.20 -22.55 -8.85
CA TYR A 110 10.05 -21.92 -7.53
C TYR A 110 9.03 -20.78 -7.55
N ILE A 111 9.21 -19.86 -8.49
CA ILE A 111 8.37 -18.67 -8.64
C ILE A 111 6.94 -19.11 -8.99
N ASN A 112 6.80 -20.00 -9.97
CA ASN A 112 5.50 -20.47 -10.44
C ASN A 112 4.76 -21.27 -9.35
N LYS A 113 5.46 -22.10 -8.57
CA LYS A 113 4.88 -22.79 -7.40
C LYS A 113 4.24 -21.78 -6.45
N HIS A 114 4.98 -20.76 -6.03
CA HIS A 114 4.45 -19.79 -5.08
C HIS A 114 3.30 -18.97 -5.64
N LEU A 115 3.41 -18.49 -6.88
CA LEU A 115 2.33 -17.76 -7.55
C LEU A 115 1.06 -18.62 -7.72
N PHE A 116 1.22 -19.91 -8.05
CA PHE A 116 0.08 -20.83 -8.15
C PHE A 116 -0.53 -21.14 -6.79
N THR A 117 0.29 -21.37 -5.76
CA THR A 117 -0.16 -21.55 -4.37
C THR A 117 -0.98 -20.34 -3.91
N ILE A 118 -0.57 -19.11 -4.23
CA ILE A 118 -1.33 -17.89 -3.92
C ILE A 118 -2.73 -17.92 -4.56
N ILE A 119 -2.86 -18.39 -5.81
CA ILE A 119 -4.16 -18.57 -6.47
C ILE A 119 -5.03 -19.58 -5.71
N LEU A 120 -4.46 -20.70 -5.27
CA LEU A 120 -5.19 -21.72 -4.51
C LEU A 120 -5.61 -21.19 -3.13
N GLU A 121 -4.72 -20.49 -2.43
CA GLU A 121 -4.99 -19.86 -1.13
C GLU A 121 -6.12 -18.81 -1.24
N TYR A 122 -6.20 -18.11 -2.37
CA TYR A 122 -7.30 -17.20 -2.66
C TYR A 122 -8.64 -17.93 -2.83
N LEU A 123 -8.65 -19.08 -3.50
CA LEU A 123 -9.86 -19.91 -3.65
C LEU A 123 -10.36 -20.48 -2.32
N MET A 124 -9.44 -20.76 -1.39
CA MET A 124 -9.73 -21.27 -0.04
C MET A 124 -10.18 -20.20 0.96
N GLU A 125 -10.15 -18.91 0.59
CA GLU A 125 -10.32 -17.78 1.53
C GLU A 125 -9.29 -17.72 2.66
N SER A 126 -8.21 -18.49 2.55
CA SER A 126 -7.18 -18.53 3.58
C SER A 126 -6.31 -17.28 3.56
N ASP A 127 -6.08 -16.69 2.37
CA ASP A 127 -5.35 -15.42 2.24
C ASP A 127 -5.75 -14.69 0.95
N THR A 128 -6.55 -13.63 1.10
CA THR A 128 -6.95 -12.76 -0.03
C THR A 128 -5.99 -11.60 -0.26
N LYS A 129 -5.14 -11.27 0.73
CA LYS A 129 -4.33 -10.05 0.73
C LYS A 129 -3.20 -10.10 -0.28
N ILE A 130 -2.64 -11.29 -0.54
CA ILE A 130 -1.53 -11.44 -1.49
C ILE A 130 -1.98 -11.15 -2.93
N ILE A 131 -3.18 -11.60 -3.34
CA ILE A 131 -3.76 -11.25 -4.64
C ILE A 131 -4.07 -9.75 -4.73
N GLU A 132 -4.52 -9.13 -3.64
CA GLU A 132 -4.73 -7.68 -3.60
C GLU A 132 -3.41 -6.90 -3.72
N ASN A 133 -2.34 -7.38 -3.09
CA ASN A 133 -1.03 -6.77 -3.23
C ASN A 133 -0.49 -6.92 -4.66
N LEU A 134 -0.63 -8.10 -5.27
CA LEU A 134 -0.26 -8.30 -6.68
C LEU A 134 -0.99 -7.30 -7.59
N ASP A 135 -2.28 -7.05 -7.34
CA ASP A 135 -3.06 -6.04 -8.07
C ASP A 135 -2.55 -4.61 -7.80
N LEU A 136 -2.24 -4.27 -6.54
CA LEU A 136 -1.69 -2.97 -6.14
C LEU A 136 -0.33 -2.66 -6.76
N PHE A 137 0.47 -3.68 -7.04
CA PHE A 137 1.79 -3.55 -7.68
C PHE A 137 1.74 -3.66 -9.21
N ASP A 138 0.56 -3.69 -9.82
CA ASP A 138 0.35 -3.91 -11.25
C ASP A 138 0.99 -5.24 -11.75
N LEU A 139 1.01 -6.27 -10.89
CA LEU A 139 1.59 -7.58 -11.15
C LEU A 139 0.55 -8.64 -11.55
N LEU A 140 -0.74 -8.28 -11.63
CA LEU A 140 -1.79 -9.15 -12.15
C LEU A 140 -2.10 -8.85 -13.63
N PRO A 141 -2.42 -9.88 -14.43
CA PRO A 141 -3.02 -9.69 -15.74
C PRO A 141 -4.35 -8.94 -15.68
N TYR A 142 -4.72 -8.30 -16.78
CA TYR A 142 -5.99 -7.59 -16.88
C TYR A 142 -7.18 -8.52 -16.58
N ASP A 143 -8.09 -8.06 -15.71
CA ASP A 143 -9.31 -8.78 -15.29
C ASP A 143 -9.06 -10.11 -14.54
N PHE A 144 -7.80 -10.44 -14.20
CA PHE A 144 -7.42 -11.71 -13.56
C PHE A 144 -8.24 -11.99 -12.30
N ARG A 145 -8.28 -11.02 -11.37
CA ARG A 145 -8.99 -11.14 -10.10
C ARG A 145 -10.49 -11.35 -10.29
N ASN A 146 -11.10 -10.65 -11.25
CA ASN A 146 -12.53 -10.79 -11.54
C ASN A 146 -12.86 -12.16 -12.15
N LYS A 147 -12.02 -12.65 -13.07
CA LYS A 147 -12.17 -14.00 -13.63
C LYS A 147 -11.98 -15.07 -12.56
N LEU A 148 -11.03 -14.88 -11.65
CA LEU A 148 -10.82 -15.77 -10.50
C LEU A 148 -12.02 -15.74 -9.54
N ASN A 149 -12.59 -14.56 -9.27
CA ASN A 149 -13.82 -14.41 -8.48
C ASN A 149 -15.03 -15.08 -9.14
N ARG A 150 -15.21 -14.91 -10.45
CA ARG A 150 -16.27 -15.59 -11.22
C ARG A 150 -16.10 -17.10 -11.16
N PHE A 151 -14.88 -17.59 -11.35
CA PHE A 151 -14.57 -19.00 -11.21
C PHE A 151 -14.97 -19.51 -9.81
N LYS A 152 -14.49 -18.84 -8.76
CA LYS A 152 -14.79 -19.19 -7.37
C LYS A 152 -16.29 -19.24 -7.09
N ASN A 153 -17.03 -18.21 -7.48
CA ASN A 153 -18.48 -18.12 -7.26
C ASN A 153 -19.27 -19.21 -8.02
N ASN A 154 -18.79 -19.61 -9.19
CA ASN A 154 -19.42 -20.65 -10.01
C ASN A 154 -19.05 -22.07 -9.56
N SER A 155 -17.96 -22.23 -8.80
CA SER A 155 -17.38 -23.55 -8.50
C SER A 155 -18.00 -24.27 -7.30
N ASN A 156 -18.83 -23.60 -6.47
CA ASN A 156 -19.46 -24.15 -5.26
C ASN A 156 -18.53 -25.11 -4.47
N ILE A 157 -17.36 -24.60 -4.07
CA ILE A 157 -16.31 -25.41 -3.43
C ILE A 157 -16.78 -25.82 -2.03
N SER A 158 -16.97 -27.12 -1.80
CA SER A 158 -17.39 -27.63 -0.49
C SER A 158 -16.26 -27.54 0.55
N GLY A 159 -16.59 -27.44 1.84
CA GLY A 159 -15.59 -27.39 2.93
C GLY A 159 -14.63 -28.58 2.97
N LYS A 160 -15.08 -29.76 2.54
CA LYS A 160 -14.21 -30.95 2.40
C LYS A 160 -13.14 -30.76 1.32
N VAL A 161 -13.49 -30.13 0.20
CA VAL A 161 -12.56 -29.81 -0.89
C VAL A 161 -11.58 -28.71 -0.49
N ILE A 162 -12.00 -27.75 0.36
CA ILE A 162 -11.11 -26.72 0.93
C ILE A 162 -10.02 -27.36 1.82
N ASN A 163 -10.36 -28.31 2.69
CA ASN A 163 -9.38 -29.01 3.51
C ASN A 163 -8.39 -29.82 2.65
N HIS A 164 -8.87 -30.49 1.61
CA HIS A 164 -8.00 -31.23 0.67
C HIS A 164 -7.15 -30.29 -0.21
N LEU A 165 -7.64 -29.09 -0.56
CA LEU A 165 -6.85 -28.03 -1.22
C LEU A 165 -5.68 -27.57 -0.35
N GLY A 166 -5.88 -27.45 0.97
CA GLY A 166 -4.82 -27.06 1.91
C GLY A 166 -3.65 -28.05 1.89
N ILE A 167 -3.95 -29.35 1.93
CA ILE A 167 -2.94 -30.43 1.87
C ILE A 167 -2.30 -30.51 0.48
N PHE A 168 -3.09 -30.36 -0.58
CA PHE A 168 -2.56 -30.31 -1.94
C PHE A 168 -1.63 -29.11 -2.15
N SER A 169 -1.92 -27.96 -1.53
CA SER A 169 -1.11 -26.75 -1.63
C SER A 169 0.25 -26.92 -0.96
N SER A 170 0.32 -27.61 0.19
CA SER A 170 1.59 -27.88 0.87
C SER A 170 2.51 -28.79 0.06
N ASP A 171 1.94 -29.77 -0.67
CA ASP A 171 2.67 -30.75 -1.45
C ASP A 171 2.49 -30.59 -2.97
N LEU A 172 2.23 -29.35 -3.43
CA LEU A 172 1.85 -29.03 -4.81
C LEU A 172 2.75 -29.72 -5.85
N LEU A 173 4.06 -29.64 -5.68
CA LEU A 173 5.04 -30.15 -6.63
C LEU A 173 5.06 -31.67 -6.77
N SER A 174 4.55 -32.41 -5.78
CA SER A 174 4.43 -33.87 -5.82
C SER A 174 3.31 -34.32 -6.75
N TYR A 175 2.28 -33.49 -6.94
CA TYR A 175 1.06 -33.85 -7.66
C TYR A 175 0.85 -33.05 -8.95
N PHE A 176 1.41 -31.85 -9.04
CA PHE A 176 1.13 -30.89 -10.11
C PHE A 176 2.41 -30.17 -10.55
N ASN A 177 2.51 -29.88 -11.84
CA ASN A 177 3.55 -29.05 -12.42
C ASN A 177 2.98 -27.63 -12.63
N PRO A 178 3.35 -26.65 -11.79
CA PRO A 178 2.82 -25.29 -11.89
C PRO A 178 3.35 -24.51 -13.10
N SER A 179 4.46 -24.96 -13.72
CA SER A 179 5.02 -24.31 -14.91
C SER A 179 4.28 -24.69 -16.18
N ASP A 180 3.88 -25.95 -16.31
CA ASP A 180 3.15 -26.47 -17.48
C ASP A 180 1.64 -26.54 -17.26
N LEU A 181 1.20 -26.32 -16.01
CA LEU A 181 -0.18 -26.39 -15.55
C LEU A 181 -0.81 -27.78 -15.79
N THR A 182 -0.07 -28.84 -15.44
CA THR A 182 -0.48 -30.23 -15.66
C THR A 182 -0.30 -31.10 -14.41
N PHE A 183 -1.14 -32.12 -14.25
CA PHE A 183 -0.98 -33.12 -13.19
C PHE A 183 0.16 -34.09 -13.51
N LYS A 184 0.94 -34.46 -12.49
CA LYS A 184 2.02 -35.46 -12.56
C LYS A 184 1.51 -36.89 -12.29
N VAL A 185 0.35 -37.01 -11.67
CA VAL A 185 -0.25 -38.30 -11.27
C VAL A 185 -1.66 -38.44 -11.83
N ASP A 186 -2.01 -39.68 -12.19
CA ASP A 186 -3.36 -39.99 -12.68
C ASP A 186 -4.40 -39.99 -11.55
N TYR A 187 -3.98 -40.28 -10.31
CA TYR A 187 -4.86 -40.29 -9.13
C TYR A 187 -4.20 -39.53 -7.96
N LEU A 188 -4.95 -38.63 -7.32
CA LEU A 188 -4.53 -37.96 -6.08
C LEU A 188 -4.78 -38.94 -4.92
N GLN A 189 -3.75 -39.25 -4.14
CA GLN A 189 -3.86 -39.96 -2.87
C GLN A 189 -3.45 -39.01 -1.74
N ILE A 190 -4.44 -38.38 -1.12
CA ILE A 190 -4.28 -37.53 0.06
C ILE A 190 -4.85 -38.33 1.23
N GLU A 191 -4.02 -38.75 2.18
CA GLU A 191 -4.47 -39.43 3.40
C GLU A 191 -5.27 -38.44 4.25
N ASP A 192 -6.52 -38.78 4.59
CA ASP A 192 -7.30 -37.99 5.54
C ASP A 192 -6.55 -38.00 6.89
N PRO A 193 -6.37 -36.84 7.55
CA PRO A 193 -5.74 -36.82 8.86
C PRO A 193 -6.60 -37.64 9.84
N ILE A 194 -5.97 -38.62 10.49
CA ILE A 194 -6.57 -39.42 11.55
C ILE A 194 -7.08 -38.46 12.63
N GLU A 195 -8.41 -38.42 12.83
CA GLU A 195 -9.04 -37.79 13.98
C GLU A 195 -8.50 -38.44 15.26
N SER A 196 -7.58 -37.76 15.92
CA SER A 196 -7.30 -38.02 17.33
C SER A 196 -6.79 -36.75 18.01
N LEU A 197 -7.68 -36.13 18.79
CA LEU A 197 -7.41 -35.57 20.12
C LEU A 197 -8.80 -35.21 20.70
N SER A 198 -9.15 -35.83 21.82
CA SER A 198 -10.50 -35.81 22.37
C SER A 198 -10.89 -34.45 22.92
N GLU A 199 -12.14 -34.05 22.70
CA GLU A 199 -12.81 -32.88 23.28
C GLU A 199 -12.64 -32.76 24.80
N GLU A 200 -12.34 -33.87 25.49
CA GLU A 200 -12.15 -33.94 26.93
C GLU A 200 -10.88 -33.24 27.43
N ASP A 201 -9.80 -33.18 26.63
CA ASP A 201 -8.58 -32.47 27.01
C ASP A 201 -8.72 -30.94 26.82
N ILE A 202 -9.44 -30.52 25.76
CA ILE A 202 -9.72 -29.10 25.47
C ILE A 202 -10.72 -28.52 26.47
N LEU A 203 -11.71 -29.30 26.90
CA LEU A 203 -12.68 -28.88 27.92
C LEU A 203 -12.04 -28.71 29.30
N LYS A 204 -10.99 -29.46 29.60
CA LYS A 204 -10.26 -29.37 30.87
C LYS A 204 -9.40 -28.11 30.94
N GLU A 205 -8.68 -27.77 29.86
CA GLU A 205 -7.90 -26.52 29.78
C GLU A 205 -8.81 -25.26 29.76
N LEU A 206 -10.00 -25.33 29.13
CA LEU A 206 -10.96 -24.22 29.14
C LEU A 206 -11.67 -24.02 30.48
N GLN A 207 -11.83 -25.07 31.30
CA GLN A 207 -12.37 -24.96 32.65
C GLN A 207 -11.32 -24.41 33.63
N GLU A 208 -10.04 -24.78 33.49
CA GLU A 208 -8.94 -24.23 34.29
C GLU A 208 -8.71 -22.74 33.98
N ALA A 209 -8.77 -22.33 32.70
CA ALA A 209 -8.64 -20.92 32.30
C ALA A 209 -9.85 -20.02 32.64
N ARG A 210 -11.03 -20.61 32.92
CA ARG A 210 -12.23 -19.88 33.38
C ARG A 210 -12.24 -19.61 34.87
N GLN A 211 -11.59 -20.46 35.68
CA GLN A 211 -11.60 -20.30 37.12
C GLN A 211 -10.64 -19.20 37.60
N GLU A 212 -9.52 -18.95 36.89
CA GLU A 212 -8.54 -17.90 37.25
C GLU A 212 -8.94 -16.48 36.82
N ASN A 213 -9.82 -16.31 35.82
CA ASN A 213 -10.25 -14.99 35.35
C ASN A 213 -11.49 -14.43 36.06
N ILE A 214 -12.22 -15.26 36.84
CA ILE A 214 -13.45 -14.84 37.54
C ILE A 214 -13.17 -14.27 38.93
N GLU A 215 -11.97 -14.46 39.49
CA GLU A 215 -11.58 -13.84 40.77
C GLU A 215 -10.97 -12.43 40.61
N ALA A 216 -10.56 -12.02 39.41
CA ALA A 216 -9.96 -10.70 39.15
C ALA A 216 -10.96 -9.58 38.80
N ILE A 217 -12.27 -9.88 38.66
CA ILE A 217 -13.29 -8.87 38.33
C ILE A 217 -14.44 -8.94 39.33
N SER A 218 -14.14 -8.62 40.59
CA SER A 218 -15.13 -8.05 41.49
C SER A 218 -14.46 -7.02 42.38
N HIS A 219 -14.57 -5.75 41.97
CA HIS A 219 -14.80 -4.56 42.81
C HIS A 219 -14.28 -3.30 42.10
N SER A 220 -15.17 -2.59 41.42
CA SER A 220 -15.59 -1.23 41.80
C SER A 220 -16.34 -0.59 40.64
N SER A 221 -17.66 -0.61 40.78
CA SER A 221 -18.53 0.41 40.21
C SER A 221 -18.21 1.76 40.86
N ASN A 222 -18.12 2.83 40.05
CA ASN A 222 -18.94 4.03 40.24
C ASN A 222 -18.80 5.04 39.08
N GLU A 223 -19.97 5.35 38.51
CA GLU A 223 -20.50 6.65 38.09
C GLU A 223 -19.80 7.53 37.03
N VAL A 224 -20.46 7.55 35.86
CA VAL A 224 -20.93 8.70 35.05
C VAL A 224 -20.15 10.02 35.13
N SER A 225 -19.65 10.46 33.97
CA SER A 225 -19.84 11.85 33.53
C SER A 225 -19.73 11.96 32.00
N SER A 226 -20.88 12.15 31.37
CA SER A 226 -21.01 12.70 30.03
C SER A 226 -20.68 14.19 30.08
N ASP A 227 -19.57 14.60 29.48
CA ASP A 227 -19.42 15.96 28.96
C ASP A 227 -18.22 16.06 28.02
N LEU A 228 -18.49 15.93 26.72
CA LEU A 228 -17.61 16.45 25.67
C LEU A 228 -18.45 17.34 24.76
N MET A 229 -18.70 18.56 25.24
CA MET A 229 -19.10 19.66 24.38
C MET A 229 -17.98 19.94 23.36
N LEU A 230 -18.19 19.45 22.13
CA LEU A 230 -17.45 19.86 20.95
C LEU A 230 -17.63 21.37 20.72
N LYS A 231 -16.66 22.15 21.18
CA LYS A 231 -16.54 23.57 20.81
C LYS A 231 -16.30 23.63 19.30
N LYS A 232 -17.31 24.05 18.54
CA LYS A 232 -17.20 24.55 17.16
C LYS A 232 -16.20 25.72 17.13
N LYS A 233 -14.91 25.41 16.99
CA LYS A 233 -13.92 26.36 16.49
C LYS A 233 -14.23 26.56 15.00
N LYS A 234 -14.33 27.82 14.55
CA LYS A 234 -14.48 28.19 13.14
C LYS A 234 -13.46 27.42 12.31
N SER A 235 -13.90 26.37 11.61
CA SER A 235 -13.04 25.47 10.87
C SER A 235 -12.60 26.16 9.59
N SER A 236 -11.30 26.43 9.46
CA SER A 236 -10.68 26.41 8.13
C SER A 236 -11.04 25.06 7.49
N SER A 237 -11.52 25.05 6.24
CA SER A 237 -11.88 23.77 5.59
C SER A 237 -10.68 22.82 5.62
N LEU A 238 -10.90 21.53 5.87
CA LEU A 238 -9.84 20.49 5.93
C LEU A 238 -8.85 20.63 4.78
N LEU A 239 -9.35 20.94 3.59
CA LEU A 239 -8.56 21.05 2.37
C LEU A 239 -7.61 22.26 2.36
N ASN A 240 -7.85 23.27 3.21
CA ASN A 240 -6.90 24.36 3.41
C ASN A 240 -5.62 23.88 4.12
N TYR A 241 -5.65 22.76 4.86
CA TYR A 241 -4.43 22.21 5.47
C TYR A 241 -3.44 21.79 4.38
N PHE A 242 -3.92 21.25 3.27
CA PHE A 242 -3.10 20.85 2.13
C PHE A 242 -2.51 22.03 1.33
N VAL A 243 -2.92 23.26 1.64
CA VAL A 243 -2.39 24.51 1.04
C VAL A 243 -1.52 25.28 2.04
N SER A 244 -1.68 25.01 3.33
CA SER A 244 -0.89 25.60 4.41
C SER A 244 -0.94 24.66 5.60
N ILE A 245 0.07 23.80 5.75
CA ILE A 245 0.03 22.80 6.81
C ILE A 245 0.20 23.52 8.16
N PRO A 246 -0.73 23.37 9.12
CA PRO A 246 -0.61 24.05 10.41
C PRO A 246 0.30 23.26 11.36
N LYS A 247 0.90 23.98 12.32
CA LYS A 247 1.47 23.35 13.52
C LYS A 247 0.33 22.77 14.37
N LEU A 248 0.45 21.52 14.77
CA LEU A 248 -0.58 20.82 15.54
C LEU A 248 -0.49 21.15 17.04
N ASN A 249 -1.60 20.92 17.73
CA ASN A 249 -1.66 21.09 19.18
C ASN A 249 -0.76 20.06 19.88
N GLN A 250 -0.07 20.50 20.94
CA GLN A 250 0.81 19.66 21.75
C GLN A 250 0.09 18.44 22.35
N SER A 251 -1.21 18.54 22.63
CA SER A 251 -2.03 17.41 23.10
C SER A 251 -2.10 16.24 22.12
N ILE A 252 -1.89 16.50 20.83
CA ILE A 252 -1.83 15.49 19.77
C ILE A 252 -0.39 15.00 19.63
N THR A 253 0.54 15.93 19.47
CA THR A 253 1.93 15.60 19.16
C THR A 253 2.62 14.85 20.30
N SER A 254 2.25 15.10 21.57
CA SER A 254 2.80 14.41 22.73
C SER A 254 2.41 12.93 22.82
N LYS A 255 1.35 12.52 22.11
CA LYS A 255 0.90 11.11 22.09
C LYS A 255 1.65 10.28 21.06
N ILE A 256 2.30 10.94 20.09
CA ILE A 256 2.95 10.29 18.96
C ILE A 256 4.43 10.17 19.26
N ASN A 257 4.91 8.94 19.30
CA ASN A 257 6.30 8.63 19.56
C ASN A 257 7.06 8.59 18.22
N VAL A 258 7.79 9.65 17.89
CA VAL A 258 8.56 9.76 16.65
C VAL A 258 10.03 9.97 16.94
N ASN A 259 10.91 9.16 16.35
CA ASN A 259 12.36 9.38 16.45
C ASN A 259 12.86 10.47 15.47
N LEU A 260 12.53 11.73 15.76
CA LEU A 260 12.86 12.86 14.90
C LEU A 260 14.35 13.08 14.69
N LYS A 261 15.18 12.77 15.70
CA LYS A 261 16.65 12.86 15.57
C LYS A 261 17.16 11.93 14.48
N LYS A 262 16.65 10.70 14.44
CA LYS A 262 17.05 9.71 13.45
C LYS A 262 16.49 10.03 12.07
N LEU A 263 15.22 10.43 11.99
CA LEU A 263 14.61 10.89 10.74
C LEU A 263 15.42 12.04 10.13
N ARG A 264 15.75 13.09 10.92
CA ARG A 264 16.58 14.22 10.50
C ARG A 264 17.95 13.77 9.98
N LYS A 265 18.65 12.92 10.73
CA LYS A 265 19.97 12.40 10.34
C LYS A 265 19.88 11.66 9.00
N PHE A 266 18.84 10.85 8.82
CA PHE A 266 18.66 10.05 7.61
C PHE A 266 18.40 10.89 6.37
N ILE A 267 17.53 11.90 6.47
CA ILE A 267 17.23 12.85 5.39
C ILE A 267 18.52 13.47 4.85
N ILE A 268 19.44 13.85 5.74
CA ILE A 268 20.73 14.45 5.37
C ILE A 268 21.66 13.41 4.73
N SER A 269 21.71 12.18 5.27
CA SER A 269 22.66 11.14 4.83
C SER A 269 22.23 10.36 3.59
N SER A 270 20.95 10.36 3.24
CA SER A 270 20.36 9.52 2.19
C SER A 270 19.44 10.32 1.25
N PRO A 271 19.95 11.37 0.57
CA PRO A 271 19.16 12.21 -0.32
C PRO A 271 18.48 11.44 -1.46
N GLU A 272 19.03 10.30 -1.88
CA GLU A 272 18.47 9.43 -2.92
C GLU A 272 17.12 8.79 -2.54
N PHE A 273 16.72 8.88 -1.27
CA PHE A 273 15.41 8.43 -0.77
C PHE A 273 14.34 9.52 -0.87
N LEU A 274 14.73 10.76 -1.17
CA LEU A 274 13.84 11.93 -1.20
C LEU A 274 13.38 12.24 -2.63
N ASP A 275 12.29 11.58 -3.04
CA ASP A 275 11.47 12.09 -4.15
C ASP A 275 10.63 13.30 -3.67
N LEU A 276 9.95 14.00 -4.60
CA LEU A 276 9.11 15.16 -4.25
C LEU A 276 8.04 14.83 -3.21
N GLU A 277 7.45 13.64 -3.26
CA GLU A 277 6.39 13.22 -2.32
C GLU A 277 6.96 12.99 -0.92
N ASN A 278 8.07 12.27 -0.81
CA ASN A 278 8.74 12.00 0.46
C ASN A 278 9.27 13.29 1.10
N LEU A 279 9.79 14.21 0.29
CA LEU A 279 10.23 15.52 0.73
C LEU A 279 9.05 16.37 1.22
N TYR A 280 7.94 16.37 0.49
CA TYR A 280 6.69 17.00 0.90
C TYR A 280 6.19 16.45 2.25
N TYR A 281 6.10 15.13 2.42
CA TYR A 281 5.69 14.54 3.70
C TYR A 281 6.65 14.91 4.83
N THR A 282 7.95 14.82 4.58
CA THR A 282 8.99 15.12 5.57
C THR A 282 8.87 16.54 6.12
N ILE A 283 8.89 17.55 5.25
CA ILE A 283 8.81 18.97 5.65
C ILE A 283 7.55 19.21 6.47
N ASN A 284 6.41 18.68 6.01
CA ASN A 284 5.13 18.90 6.65
C ASN A 284 4.95 18.12 7.95
N ILE A 285 5.57 16.95 8.11
CA ILE A 285 5.62 16.23 9.39
C ILE A 285 6.37 17.06 10.43
N PHE A 286 7.56 17.57 10.11
CA PHE A 286 8.32 18.43 11.02
C PHE A 286 7.51 19.68 11.40
N LYS A 287 6.89 20.33 10.42
CA LYS A 287 6.02 21.50 10.65
C LYS A 287 4.82 21.18 11.55
N MET A 288 4.10 20.09 11.28
CA MET A 288 2.95 19.64 12.09
C MET A 288 3.36 19.34 13.53
N LEU A 289 4.50 18.68 13.71
CA LEU A 289 5.05 18.39 15.04
C LEU A 289 5.62 19.65 15.72
N GLY A 290 5.77 20.75 14.98
CA GLY A 290 6.26 22.02 15.47
C GLY A 290 7.76 22.04 15.71
N GLU A 291 8.48 21.22 14.95
CA GLU A 291 9.89 20.93 15.04
C GLU A 291 10.61 21.46 13.78
N GLU A 292 11.83 21.97 13.95
CA GLU A 292 12.61 22.44 12.81
C GLU A 292 13.22 21.28 12.04
N LEU A 293 13.14 21.32 10.71
CA LEU A 293 13.77 20.33 9.83
C LEU A 293 15.31 20.39 9.93
N GLN A 294 15.87 21.58 10.23
CA GLN A 294 17.32 21.86 10.29
C GLN A 294 18.07 21.47 9.00
N VAL A 295 17.46 21.79 7.85
CA VAL A 295 18.04 21.63 6.53
C VAL A 295 18.06 22.99 5.86
N GLU A 296 19.20 23.36 5.28
CA GLU A 296 19.34 24.65 4.61
C GLU A 296 18.48 24.71 3.33
N PRO A 297 17.87 25.87 3.01
CA PRO A 297 17.07 26.03 1.80
C PRO A 297 17.77 25.56 0.52
N GLY A 298 19.06 25.89 0.34
CA GLY A 298 19.83 25.51 -0.84
C GLY A 298 20.01 23.99 -1.00
N TYR A 299 20.00 23.22 0.09
CA TYR A 299 20.02 21.76 0.03
C TYR A 299 18.69 21.22 -0.53
N VAL A 300 17.57 21.80 -0.10
CA VAL A 300 16.24 21.43 -0.60
C VAL A 300 16.11 21.78 -2.08
N GLU A 301 16.52 22.99 -2.47
CA GLU A 301 16.55 23.42 -3.87
C GLU A 301 17.37 22.46 -4.75
N ASN A 302 18.52 22.00 -4.28
CA ASN A 302 19.34 21.03 -4.99
C ASN A 302 18.61 19.69 -5.22
N ILE A 303 17.92 19.16 -4.21
CA ILE A 303 17.11 17.94 -4.37
C ILE A 303 15.99 18.18 -5.38
N VAL A 304 15.23 19.28 -5.21
CA VAL A 304 14.09 19.64 -6.05
C VAL A 304 14.50 19.83 -7.51
N SER A 305 15.71 20.34 -7.77
CA SER A 305 16.25 20.51 -9.13
C SER A 305 16.33 19.21 -9.95
N ASN A 306 16.41 18.05 -9.30
CA ASN A 306 16.42 16.76 -9.98
C ASN A 306 15.04 16.32 -10.49
N PHE A 307 13.99 17.07 -10.14
CA PHE A 307 12.61 16.79 -10.47
C PHE A 307 11.99 17.88 -11.35
N ILE A 308 12.82 18.74 -11.95
CA ILE A 308 12.37 19.80 -12.84
C ILE A 308 12.70 19.45 -14.29
N SER A 309 11.68 19.53 -15.14
CA SER A 309 11.74 19.28 -16.59
C SER A 309 11.03 20.43 -17.29
N GLY A 310 11.77 21.23 -18.06
CA GLY A 310 11.23 22.41 -18.73
C GLY A 310 10.61 23.45 -17.79
N LYS A 311 11.25 23.71 -16.64
CA LYS A 311 10.76 24.59 -15.55
C LYS A 311 9.44 24.15 -14.88
N LEU A 312 8.97 22.95 -15.17
CA LEU A 312 7.83 22.31 -14.53
C LEU A 312 8.28 21.14 -13.65
N PHE A 313 7.52 20.82 -12.61
CA PHE A 313 7.80 19.65 -11.78
C PHE A 313 7.37 18.35 -12.45
N SER A 314 8.19 17.31 -12.25
CA SER A 314 8.06 15.97 -12.81
C SER A 314 8.52 14.92 -11.80
N THR A 315 8.42 13.63 -12.14
CA THR A 315 8.93 12.55 -11.28
C THR A 315 10.44 12.32 -11.41
N GLY A 316 11.12 13.09 -12.27
CA GLY A 316 12.57 13.06 -12.48
C GLY A 316 12.96 13.95 -13.67
N ARG A 317 14.21 14.41 -13.73
CA ARG A 317 14.69 15.44 -14.69
C ARG A 317 14.31 15.22 -16.16
N TYR A 318 14.14 13.97 -16.59
CA TYR A 318 13.81 13.61 -17.97
C TYR A 318 12.38 13.06 -18.14
N HIS A 319 11.58 13.10 -17.08
CA HIS A 319 10.20 12.64 -17.10
C HIS A 319 9.26 13.76 -17.51
N LYS A 320 8.05 13.37 -17.93
CA LYS A 320 6.98 14.32 -18.24
C LYS A 320 6.46 14.95 -16.94
N PRO A 321 6.16 16.26 -16.95
CA PRO A 321 5.46 16.91 -15.84
C PRO A 321 4.11 16.24 -15.54
N SER A 322 3.69 16.32 -14.28
CA SER A 322 2.38 15.83 -13.86
C SER A 322 1.79 16.70 -12.74
N PRO A 323 0.46 16.85 -12.65
CA PRO A 323 -0.19 17.58 -11.57
C PRO A 323 0.19 17.13 -10.15
N ILE A 324 0.46 15.83 -9.96
CA ILE A 324 0.87 15.28 -8.65
C ILE A 324 2.28 15.76 -8.28
N SER A 325 3.22 15.67 -9.22
CA SER A 325 4.59 16.19 -9.02
C SER A 325 4.59 17.70 -8.81
N ILE A 326 3.75 18.42 -9.56
CA ILE A 326 3.56 19.87 -9.42
C ILE A 326 3.05 20.23 -8.04
N TYR A 327 2.00 19.56 -7.56
CA TYR A 327 1.49 19.81 -6.22
C TYR A 327 2.56 19.63 -5.14
N HIS A 328 3.29 18.51 -5.17
CA HIS A 328 4.32 18.24 -4.17
C HIS A 328 5.47 19.27 -4.24
N GLY A 329 5.95 19.59 -5.45
CA GLY A 329 7.02 20.58 -5.65
C GLY A 329 6.62 21.98 -5.21
N LEU A 330 5.44 22.46 -5.64
CA LEU A 330 4.89 23.76 -5.21
C LEU A 330 4.71 23.82 -3.69
N SER A 331 4.21 22.75 -3.08
CA SER A 331 4.01 22.68 -1.64
C SER A 331 5.33 22.73 -0.88
N VAL A 332 6.35 22.00 -1.33
CA VAL A 332 7.70 22.03 -0.74
C VAL A 332 8.27 23.45 -0.78
N LEU A 333 8.24 24.11 -1.94
CA LEU A 333 8.79 25.46 -2.08
C LEU A 333 7.95 26.49 -1.31
N SER A 334 6.62 26.36 -1.30
CA SER A 334 5.74 27.26 -0.56
C SER A 334 5.91 27.16 0.95
N GLU A 335 6.14 25.95 1.48
CA GLU A 335 6.28 25.71 2.93
C GLU A 335 7.63 26.22 3.48
N LEU A 336 8.60 26.43 2.60
CA LEU A 336 9.92 26.97 2.93
C LEU A 336 10.09 28.44 2.49
N ASP A 337 9.01 29.09 2.05
CA ASP A 337 9.01 30.46 1.50
C ASP A 337 9.97 30.65 0.31
N LEU A 338 10.21 29.60 -0.48
CA LEU A 338 11.12 29.59 -1.64
C LEU A 338 10.41 29.80 -2.98
N LEU A 339 9.08 29.74 -3.00
CA LEU A 339 8.30 29.71 -4.24
C LEU A 339 8.52 30.95 -5.13
N ASN A 340 8.70 32.13 -4.52
CA ASN A 340 8.88 33.39 -5.23
C ASN A 340 10.35 33.83 -5.36
N SER A 341 11.27 33.17 -4.64
CA SER A 341 12.69 33.52 -4.62
C SER A 341 13.56 32.60 -5.48
N SER A 342 12.99 31.49 -5.95
CA SER A 342 13.71 30.46 -6.68
C SER A 342 13.44 30.55 -8.18
N ASP A 343 14.49 30.66 -9.00
CA ASP A 343 14.40 30.61 -10.48
C ASP A 343 14.20 29.18 -11.03
N LEU A 344 13.98 28.21 -10.14
CA LEU A 344 13.87 26.79 -10.47
C LEU A 344 12.65 26.49 -11.37
N VAL A 345 11.53 27.17 -11.14
CA VAL A 345 10.26 26.91 -11.83
C VAL A 345 9.62 28.19 -12.35
N ASP A 346 8.75 28.04 -13.34
CA ASP A 346 7.96 29.13 -13.89
C ASP A 346 6.50 28.96 -13.47
N LEU A 347 6.01 29.84 -12.59
CA LEU A 347 4.65 29.74 -12.05
C LEU A 347 3.58 29.94 -13.11
N LEU A 348 3.86 30.74 -14.15
CA LEU A 348 2.92 30.96 -15.25
C LEU A 348 2.83 29.72 -16.14
N ASP A 349 3.97 29.10 -16.47
CA ASP A 349 3.98 27.84 -17.23
C ASP A 349 3.29 26.72 -16.45
N ILE A 350 3.47 26.67 -15.12
CA ILE A 350 2.77 25.72 -14.26
C ILE A 350 1.25 25.97 -14.30
N GLU A 351 0.80 27.21 -14.16
CA GLU A 351 -0.62 27.56 -14.24
C GLU A 351 -1.21 27.13 -15.59
N MET A 352 -0.56 27.50 -16.70
CA MET A 352 -0.97 27.12 -18.05
C MET A 352 -1.03 25.60 -18.23
N PHE A 353 -0.05 24.86 -17.69
CA PHE A 353 -0.05 23.41 -17.72
C PHE A 353 -1.27 22.83 -16.98
N LEU A 354 -1.54 23.29 -15.76
CA LEU A 354 -2.66 22.80 -14.94
C LEU A 354 -4.02 23.14 -15.58
N GLU A 355 -4.15 24.32 -16.17
CA GLU A 355 -5.34 24.74 -16.90
C GLU A 355 -5.58 23.86 -18.15
N ASN A 356 -4.52 23.54 -18.88
CA ASN A 356 -4.58 22.63 -20.03
C ASN A 356 -4.98 21.21 -19.60
N GLU A 357 -4.52 20.72 -18.45
CA GLU A 357 -4.94 19.41 -17.91
C GLU A 357 -6.44 19.37 -17.57
N LEU A 358 -7.05 20.50 -17.20
CA LEU A 358 -8.49 20.61 -16.94
C LEU A 358 -9.33 20.88 -18.20
N SER A 359 -8.74 21.23 -19.34
CA SER A 359 -9.49 21.55 -20.56
C SER A 359 -10.23 20.33 -21.14
N PRO A 360 -9.62 19.14 -21.33
CA PRO A 360 -10.32 17.94 -21.77
C PRO A 360 -10.93 17.16 -20.60
N PHE A 361 -11.35 17.85 -19.53
CA PHE A 361 -11.65 17.28 -18.20
C PHE A 361 -12.22 15.86 -18.23
N ILE A 362 -11.51 14.93 -17.59
CA ILE A 362 -11.88 13.51 -17.47
C ILE A 362 -12.19 13.24 -15.98
N PRO A 363 -13.47 13.15 -15.57
CA PRO A 363 -13.85 12.99 -14.16
C PRO A 363 -13.25 11.76 -13.49
N GLU A 364 -13.08 10.67 -14.24
CA GLU A 364 -12.55 9.39 -13.80
C GLU A 364 -11.09 9.48 -13.31
N LYS A 365 -10.34 10.51 -13.73
CA LYS A 365 -8.97 10.77 -13.26
C LYS A 365 -8.98 11.47 -11.88
N ILE A 366 -9.72 10.91 -10.92
CA ILE A 366 -10.05 11.54 -9.64
C ILE A 366 -8.82 12.09 -8.90
N THR A 367 -7.80 11.24 -8.70
CA THR A 367 -6.58 11.63 -8.00
C THR A 367 -5.85 12.75 -8.74
N LEU A 368 -5.77 12.67 -10.08
CA LEU A 368 -5.14 13.71 -10.89
C LEU A 368 -5.88 15.03 -10.74
N ASN A 369 -7.20 15.00 -10.90
CA ASN A 369 -8.09 16.17 -10.78
C ASN A 369 -7.95 16.84 -9.42
N PHE A 370 -7.91 16.04 -8.34
CA PHE A 370 -7.70 16.54 -6.98
C PHE A 370 -6.39 17.32 -6.83
N TYR A 371 -5.28 16.74 -7.30
CA TYR A 371 -3.96 17.40 -7.22
C TYR A 371 -3.85 18.60 -8.16
N THR A 372 -4.50 18.58 -9.32
CA THR A 372 -4.59 19.74 -10.22
C THR A 372 -5.31 20.91 -9.52
N LEU A 373 -6.47 20.65 -8.92
CA LEU A 373 -7.26 21.66 -8.20
C LEU A 373 -6.54 22.19 -6.96
N LEU A 374 -5.85 21.32 -6.21
CA LEU A 374 -5.02 21.76 -5.08
C LEU A 374 -3.87 22.66 -5.53
N SER A 375 -3.19 22.31 -6.63
CA SER A 375 -2.09 23.12 -7.16
C SER A 375 -2.58 24.51 -7.56
N LEU A 376 -3.70 24.59 -8.27
CA LEU A 376 -4.32 25.87 -8.62
C LEU A 376 -4.71 26.67 -7.36
N LYS A 377 -5.27 26.03 -6.34
CA LYS A 377 -5.59 26.70 -5.07
C LYS A 377 -4.34 27.22 -4.35
N LEU A 378 -3.23 26.51 -4.42
CA LEU A 378 -1.94 26.94 -3.89
C LEU A 378 -1.40 28.15 -4.66
N LEU A 379 -1.39 28.11 -6.00
CA LEU A 379 -1.01 29.25 -6.83
C LEU A 379 -1.86 30.49 -6.52
N LYS A 380 -3.18 30.33 -6.36
CA LYS A 380 -4.09 31.41 -5.97
C LYS A 380 -3.70 32.05 -4.64
N LYS A 381 -3.34 31.25 -3.64
CA LYS A 381 -2.87 31.76 -2.33
C LYS A 381 -1.56 32.53 -2.46
N SER A 382 -0.69 32.12 -3.38
CA SER A 382 0.59 32.78 -3.66
C SER A 382 0.46 34.02 -4.55
N GLY A 383 -0.77 34.42 -4.94
CA GLY A 383 -1.04 35.63 -5.72
C GLY A 383 -1.42 35.39 -7.18
N GLY A 384 -1.50 34.14 -7.64
CA GLY A 384 -1.96 33.77 -8.98
C GLY A 384 -3.44 34.07 -9.22
N ILE A 385 -3.80 34.42 -10.45
CA ILE A 385 -5.18 34.75 -10.84
C ILE A 385 -5.81 33.53 -11.51
N ILE A 386 -6.42 32.67 -10.69
CA ILE A 386 -7.02 31.42 -11.16
C ILE A 386 -8.47 31.62 -11.59
N THR A 387 -8.83 31.10 -12.76
CA THR A 387 -10.20 31.14 -13.30
C THR A 387 -11.17 30.27 -12.50
N ASP A 388 -12.45 30.62 -12.53
CA ASP A 388 -13.50 29.86 -11.84
C ASP A 388 -13.63 28.43 -12.39
N LYS A 389 -13.79 27.46 -11.49
CA LYS A 389 -13.85 26.02 -11.78
C LYS A 389 -15.22 25.41 -11.58
N SER A 390 -16.25 26.21 -11.32
CA SER A 390 -17.63 25.76 -11.13
C SER A 390 -18.15 24.84 -12.25
N TYR A 391 -17.66 25.00 -13.50
CA TYR A 391 -18.00 24.14 -14.64
C TYR A 391 -17.61 22.66 -14.44
N LEU A 392 -16.73 22.34 -13.50
CA LEU A 392 -16.32 20.98 -13.17
C LEU A 392 -17.29 20.23 -12.26
N ILE A 393 -18.23 20.93 -11.60
CA ILE A 393 -19.16 20.33 -10.64
C ILE A 393 -20.07 19.30 -11.33
N ASP A 394 -20.73 19.69 -12.42
CA ASP A 394 -21.67 18.83 -13.15
C ASP A 394 -21.05 17.49 -13.61
N PRO A 395 -19.87 17.48 -14.28
CA PRO A 395 -19.26 16.22 -14.70
C PRO A 395 -18.75 15.40 -13.51
N LEU A 396 -18.32 16.03 -12.40
CA LEU A 396 -17.94 15.31 -11.19
C LEU A 396 -19.15 14.62 -10.54
N ILE A 397 -20.28 15.28 -10.37
CA ILE A 397 -21.47 14.68 -9.72
C ILE A 397 -22.02 13.50 -10.52
N LYS A 398 -21.94 13.57 -11.86
CA LYS A 398 -22.41 12.51 -12.76
C LYS A 398 -21.49 11.28 -12.76
N LEU A 399 -20.30 11.38 -12.17
CA LEU A 399 -19.39 10.27 -12.03
C LEU A 399 -19.98 9.21 -11.11
N ASP A 400 -20.20 8.02 -11.64
CA ASP A 400 -20.57 6.87 -10.82
C ASP A 400 -19.33 6.26 -10.16
N LEU A 401 -18.86 6.95 -9.12
CA LEU A 401 -17.62 6.64 -8.40
C LEU A 401 -17.48 5.15 -8.02
N PHE A 402 -18.57 4.55 -7.55
CA PHE A 402 -18.56 3.18 -7.03
C PHE A 402 -18.52 2.12 -8.12
N ASN A 403 -18.87 2.48 -9.36
CA ASN A 403 -18.85 1.59 -10.52
C ASN A 403 -17.63 1.84 -11.42
N LEU A 404 -16.66 2.64 -10.98
CA LEU A 404 -15.39 2.78 -11.70
C LEU A 404 -14.60 1.48 -11.65
N GLU A 405 -14.08 1.07 -12.81
CA GLU A 405 -13.36 -0.19 -13.05
C GLU A 405 -12.15 -0.40 -12.10
N ARG A 406 -11.65 0.68 -11.47
CA ARG A 406 -10.48 0.67 -10.57
C ARG A 406 -10.74 1.38 -9.24
N TYR A 407 -12.00 1.47 -8.79
CA TYR A 407 -12.35 2.19 -7.55
C TYR A 407 -11.57 1.66 -6.33
N LYS A 408 -10.79 2.54 -5.70
CA LYS A 408 -10.15 2.33 -4.41
C LYS A 408 -10.90 3.12 -3.35
N SER A 409 -10.96 2.63 -2.11
CA SER A 409 -11.64 3.35 -1.02
C SER A 409 -11.05 4.74 -0.75
N SER A 410 -9.77 4.94 -1.06
CA SER A 410 -9.11 6.25 -1.03
C SER A 410 -9.56 7.21 -2.14
N ASP A 411 -10.12 6.74 -3.25
CA ASP A 411 -10.62 7.59 -4.33
C ASP A 411 -11.77 8.47 -3.87
N LEU A 412 -12.56 8.01 -2.90
CA LEU A 412 -13.63 8.83 -2.34
C LEU A 412 -13.10 10.08 -1.63
N PHE A 413 -11.98 9.99 -0.92
CA PHE A 413 -11.36 11.18 -0.31
C PHE A 413 -11.03 12.22 -1.39
N TYR A 414 -10.40 11.78 -2.48
CA TYR A 414 -10.02 12.67 -3.58
C TYR A 414 -11.23 13.20 -4.35
N TYR A 415 -12.28 12.40 -4.52
CA TYR A 415 -13.52 12.78 -5.18
C TYR A 415 -14.27 13.87 -4.39
N LEU A 416 -14.55 13.61 -3.11
CA LEU A 416 -15.18 14.59 -2.23
C LEU A 416 -14.30 15.83 -2.06
N GLY A 417 -13.00 15.61 -1.96
CA GLY A 417 -11.99 16.67 -1.93
C GLY A 417 -12.09 17.58 -3.16
N SER A 418 -12.19 17.00 -4.36
CA SER A 418 -12.29 17.75 -5.61
C SER A 418 -13.56 18.61 -5.65
N LEU A 419 -14.71 18.04 -5.29
CA LEU A 419 -15.97 18.79 -5.20
C LEU A 419 -15.87 19.95 -4.21
N LYS A 420 -15.26 19.73 -3.03
CA LYS A 420 -15.03 20.79 -2.03
C LYS A 420 -13.96 21.82 -2.39
N LEU A 421 -13.04 21.50 -3.31
CA LEU A 421 -12.08 22.46 -3.85
C LEU A 421 -12.73 23.40 -4.85
N VAL A 422 -13.73 22.91 -5.60
CA VAL A 422 -14.49 23.70 -6.56
C VAL A 422 -15.59 24.51 -5.86
N ASP A 423 -16.34 23.88 -4.95
CA ASP A 423 -17.40 24.51 -4.15
C ASP A 423 -17.29 24.05 -2.68
N ASP A 424 -16.81 24.94 -1.81
CA ASP A 424 -16.62 24.65 -0.39
C ASP A 424 -17.93 24.43 0.37
N THR A 425 -19.06 24.88 -0.20
CA THR A 425 -20.41 24.70 0.35
C THR A 425 -21.12 23.44 -0.11
N PHE A 426 -20.51 22.68 -1.03
CA PHE A 426 -21.14 21.51 -1.64
C PHE A 426 -21.70 20.51 -0.61
N ASP A 427 -22.93 20.06 -0.80
CA ASP A 427 -23.63 19.15 0.12
C ASP A 427 -23.49 17.68 -0.32
N PHE A 428 -22.96 16.85 0.57
CA PHE A 428 -22.76 15.41 0.33
C PHE A 428 -23.82 14.51 0.98
N THR A 429 -24.92 15.07 1.49
CA THR A 429 -25.97 14.29 2.16
C THR A 429 -26.44 13.09 1.33
N ASN A 430 -26.54 13.23 0.00
CA ASN A 430 -26.96 12.16 -0.91
C ASN A 430 -25.95 11.01 -1.09
N LEU A 431 -24.67 11.25 -0.77
CA LEU A 431 -23.59 10.25 -0.87
C LEU A 431 -23.29 9.59 0.47
N GLN A 432 -23.73 10.20 1.57
CA GLN A 432 -23.43 9.77 2.92
C GLN A 432 -23.88 8.33 3.19
N SER A 433 -25.13 7.99 2.86
CA SER A 433 -25.69 6.65 3.13
C SER A 433 -24.94 5.54 2.39
N ARG A 434 -24.69 5.72 1.08
CA ARG A 434 -23.94 4.75 0.27
C ARG A 434 -22.53 4.52 0.78
N TYR A 435 -21.88 5.57 1.26
CA TYR A 435 -20.54 5.45 1.82
C TYR A 435 -20.51 4.74 3.16
N LEU A 436 -21.46 5.04 4.06
CA LEU A 436 -21.51 4.39 5.37
C LEU A 436 -21.71 2.87 5.24
N THR A 437 -22.56 2.43 4.32
CA THR A 437 -22.70 1.01 4.00
C THR A 437 -21.37 0.39 3.55
N LEU A 438 -20.63 1.06 2.66
CA LEU A 438 -19.32 0.60 2.20
C LEU A 438 -18.26 0.57 3.32
N LEU A 439 -18.35 1.48 4.30
CA LEU A 439 -17.48 1.48 5.47
C LEU A 439 -17.75 0.28 6.38
N GLU A 440 -19.02 -0.02 6.64
CA GLU A 440 -19.41 -1.14 7.48
C GLU A 440 -18.98 -2.49 6.86
N GLU A 441 -19.10 -2.64 5.55
CA GLU A 441 -18.70 -3.85 4.82
C GLU A 441 -17.20 -4.12 4.81
N LYS A 442 -16.37 -3.08 4.85
CA LYS A 442 -14.91 -3.19 4.66
C LYS A 442 -14.09 -2.96 5.94
N LYS A 443 -14.75 -2.65 7.06
CA LYS A 443 -14.10 -2.49 8.36
C LYS A 443 -13.74 -3.86 8.93
N LEU A 444 -12.51 -3.99 9.43
CA LEU A 444 -12.03 -5.20 10.09
C LEU A 444 -12.40 -5.23 11.59
N PRO A 445 -12.37 -6.41 12.25
CA PRO A 445 -12.68 -6.54 13.68
C PRO A 445 -11.77 -5.73 14.61
N ASP A 446 -10.57 -5.37 14.16
CA ASP A 446 -9.62 -4.52 14.89
C ASP A 446 -9.95 -3.02 14.79
N GLY A 447 -11.03 -2.66 14.10
CA GLY A 447 -11.46 -1.28 13.88
C GLY A 447 -10.69 -0.57 12.76
N SER A 448 -9.78 -1.26 12.06
CA SER A 448 -9.06 -0.72 10.92
C SER A 448 -9.85 -0.83 9.62
N PHE A 449 -9.46 -0.03 8.65
CA PHE A 449 -9.86 -0.22 7.26
C PHE A 449 -8.74 -0.93 6.50
N ASN A 450 -9.00 -2.17 6.05
CA ASN A 450 -8.02 -3.04 5.38
C ASN A 450 -6.70 -3.25 6.14
N GLY A 451 -6.67 -3.11 7.47
CA GLY A 451 -5.43 -3.26 8.26
C GLY A 451 -4.40 -2.13 8.08
N SER A 452 -4.77 -1.03 7.41
CA SER A 452 -3.83 0.02 7.02
C SER A 452 -4.04 1.32 7.79
N THR A 453 -2.98 1.82 8.43
CA THR A 453 -2.97 3.14 9.11
C THR A 453 -3.27 4.28 8.13
N THR A 454 -2.70 4.23 6.92
CA THR A 454 -2.91 5.29 5.91
C THR A 454 -4.35 5.32 5.42
N GLU A 455 -4.92 4.15 5.09
CA GLU A 455 -6.31 4.06 4.64
C GLU A 455 -7.26 4.46 5.78
N THR A 456 -7.06 3.94 6.99
CA THR A 456 -7.87 4.30 8.17
C THR A 456 -7.87 5.80 8.44
N ALA A 457 -6.70 6.45 8.37
CA ALA A 457 -6.59 7.91 8.51
C ALA A 457 -7.34 8.66 7.40
N ARG A 458 -7.25 8.21 6.14
CA ARG A 458 -8.00 8.81 5.02
C ARG A 458 -9.51 8.64 5.19
N ILE A 459 -9.98 7.48 5.64
CA ILE A 459 -11.41 7.25 5.93
C ILE A 459 -11.92 8.24 6.99
N LEU A 460 -11.17 8.45 8.07
CA LEU A 460 -11.51 9.46 9.08
C LEU A 460 -11.61 10.87 8.48
N LEU A 461 -10.72 11.22 7.54
CA LEU A 461 -10.78 12.50 6.83
C LEU A 461 -11.95 12.59 5.84
N THR A 462 -12.31 11.49 5.19
CA THR A 462 -13.51 11.40 4.37
C THR A 462 -14.77 11.64 5.20
N LEU A 463 -14.86 11.07 6.41
CA LEU A 463 -15.96 11.33 7.33
C LEU A 463 -16.05 12.81 7.75
N VAL A 464 -14.91 13.50 7.86
CA VAL A 464 -14.86 14.96 8.06
C VAL A 464 -15.41 15.70 6.84
N LEU A 465 -15.00 15.33 5.62
CA LEU A 465 -15.50 15.95 4.39
C LEU A 465 -17.01 15.77 4.20
N LEU A 466 -17.55 14.63 4.62
CA LEU A 466 -18.99 14.33 4.58
C LEU A 466 -19.80 15.02 5.67
N ASN A 467 -19.17 15.77 6.58
CA ASN A 467 -19.81 16.33 7.78
C ASN A 467 -20.50 15.26 8.66
N SER A 468 -19.95 14.03 8.69
CA SER A 468 -20.48 12.89 9.46
C SER A 468 -19.99 12.82 10.90
N SER A 469 -19.08 13.71 11.31
CA SER A 469 -18.34 13.62 12.58
C SER A 469 -19.22 13.57 13.85
N GLY A 470 -20.44 14.10 13.79
CA GLY A 470 -21.40 14.07 14.90
C GLY A 470 -22.44 12.94 14.83
N LYS A 471 -22.55 12.21 13.72
CA LYS A 471 -23.57 11.16 13.51
C LYS A 471 -22.99 9.75 13.69
N GLU A 472 -21.72 9.56 13.37
CA GLU A 472 -21.08 8.23 13.28
C GLU A 472 -20.05 7.98 14.40
N ILE A 473 -20.41 8.36 15.63
CA ILE A 473 -19.48 8.35 16.78
C ILE A 473 -18.87 6.97 17.03
N SER A 474 -19.65 5.89 16.86
CA SER A 474 -19.16 4.52 17.05
C SER A 474 -18.04 4.17 16.06
N ILE A 475 -18.28 4.39 14.76
CA ILE A 475 -17.32 4.09 13.70
C ILE A 475 -16.05 4.94 13.89
N ILE A 476 -16.22 6.25 14.18
CA ILE A 476 -15.10 7.16 14.41
C ILE A 476 -14.28 6.71 15.62
N SER A 477 -14.92 6.33 16.72
CA SER A 477 -14.23 5.87 17.93
C SER A 477 -13.39 4.62 17.69
N GLU A 478 -13.89 3.67 16.89
CA GLU A 478 -13.15 2.45 16.55
C GLU A 478 -11.95 2.73 15.65
N LEU A 479 -12.12 3.53 14.59
CA LEU A 479 -11.02 3.94 13.70
C LEU A 479 -9.94 4.71 14.47
N LEU A 480 -10.35 5.62 15.37
CA LEU A 480 -9.42 6.35 16.24
C LEU A 480 -8.72 5.42 17.24
N LYS A 481 -9.41 4.41 17.79
CA LYS A 481 -8.79 3.42 18.67
C LYS A 481 -7.67 2.68 17.95
N PHE A 482 -7.89 2.25 16.71
CA PHE A 482 -6.86 1.62 15.89
C PHE A 482 -5.66 2.55 15.64
N LEU A 483 -5.88 3.81 15.24
CA LEU A 483 -4.78 4.75 15.03
C LEU A 483 -4.00 5.02 16.32
N ASN A 484 -4.69 5.14 17.46
CA ASN A 484 -4.06 5.38 18.76
C ASN A 484 -3.21 4.19 19.26
N GLN A 485 -3.41 2.98 18.71
CA GLN A 485 -2.55 1.83 18.98
C GLN A 485 -1.27 1.85 18.12
N ASN A 486 -1.24 2.64 17.05
CA ASN A 486 -0.16 2.69 16.05
C ASN A 486 0.55 4.06 16.03
N LEU A 487 0.94 4.57 17.20
CA LEU A 487 1.51 5.91 17.37
C LEU A 487 3.05 5.97 17.40
N SER A 488 3.73 4.88 17.06
CA SER A 488 5.19 4.76 17.13
C SER A 488 5.80 4.72 15.72
N PHE A 489 6.66 5.70 15.41
CA PHE A 489 7.26 5.87 14.08
C PHE A 489 8.76 6.10 14.16
N PHE A 490 9.47 5.49 13.22
CA PHE A 490 10.93 5.54 13.04
C PHE A 490 11.69 5.00 14.27
N ILE A 491 11.06 4.08 15.00
CA ILE A 491 11.63 3.41 16.17
C ILE A 491 12.13 2.04 15.74
N GLU A 492 13.45 1.85 15.67
CA GLU A 492 14.00 0.52 15.45
C GLU A 492 14.00 -0.24 16.78
N ASN A 493 13.09 -1.19 16.92
CA ASN A 493 13.23 -2.26 17.90
C ASN A 493 14.25 -3.26 17.36
N GLN A 494 15.15 -3.76 18.21
CA GLN A 494 16.37 -4.46 17.81
C GLN A 494 16.19 -5.84 17.15
N ASP A 495 14.97 -6.36 16.94
CA ASP A 495 14.80 -7.81 16.76
C ASP A 495 14.32 -8.31 15.38
N PHE A 496 14.10 -7.45 14.37
CA PHE A 496 13.75 -7.94 13.02
C PHE A 496 14.50 -7.19 11.90
N ASP A 497 15.40 -7.89 11.21
CA ASP A 497 16.47 -7.29 10.39
C ASP A 497 16.11 -6.96 8.92
N ASP A 498 14.91 -7.29 8.42
CA ASP A 498 14.63 -7.24 6.96
C ASP A 498 13.75 -6.07 6.47
N PHE A 499 13.15 -5.28 7.36
CA PHE A 499 12.32 -4.13 7.00
C PHE A 499 12.58 -2.91 7.88
N LYS A 500 13.85 -2.47 7.95
CA LYS A 500 14.20 -1.23 8.65
C LYS A 500 13.92 -0.04 7.73
N CYS A 501 13.13 0.91 8.22
CA CYS A 501 12.80 2.13 7.47
C CYS A 501 14.01 2.94 7.03
N PHE A 502 15.16 2.79 7.71
CA PHE A 502 16.39 3.50 7.37
C PHE A 502 17.36 2.72 6.47
N SER A 503 17.01 1.50 6.05
CA SER A 503 17.78 0.73 5.06
C SER A 503 16.98 0.37 3.82
N ASN A 504 15.66 0.59 3.83
CA ASN A 504 14.75 0.27 2.74
C ASN A 504 13.90 1.49 2.34
N LYS A 505 14.05 1.95 1.09
CA LYS A 505 13.36 3.15 0.56
C LYS A 505 11.84 3.03 0.58
N ILE A 506 11.33 1.83 0.36
CA ILE A 506 9.90 1.55 0.38
C ILE A 506 9.37 1.60 1.81
N ALA A 507 10.08 0.98 2.76
CA ALA A 507 9.75 1.03 4.18
C ALA A 507 9.72 2.48 4.70
N PHE A 508 10.74 3.26 4.36
CA PHE A 508 10.80 4.70 4.66
C PHE A 508 9.57 5.45 4.16
N LYS A 509 9.24 5.25 2.87
CA LYS A 509 8.11 5.92 2.20
C LYS A 509 6.77 5.54 2.82
N ILE A 510 6.58 4.26 3.15
CA ILE A 510 5.35 3.78 3.80
C ILE A 510 5.19 4.43 5.16
N GLU A 511 6.24 4.44 5.98
CA GLU A 511 6.19 4.98 7.34
C GLU A 511 5.99 6.50 7.35
N LEU A 512 6.65 7.24 6.45
CA LEU A 512 6.40 8.67 6.23
C LEU A 512 4.94 8.93 5.88
N ARG A 513 4.40 8.17 4.92
CA ARG A 513 3.00 8.32 4.48
C ARG A 513 2.03 8.02 5.62
N MET A 514 2.26 6.96 6.39
CA MET A 514 1.43 6.63 7.55
C MET A 514 1.41 7.78 8.56
N LEU A 515 2.59 8.27 8.96
CA LEU A 515 2.70 9.37 9.94
C LEU A 515 2.03 10.64 9.42
N PHE A 516 2.27 11.02 8.17
CA PHE A 516 1.68 12.23 7.57
C PHE A 516 0.15 12.20 7.60
N TRP A 517 -0.47 11.14 7.07
CA TRP A 517 -1.93 11.05 7.01
C TRP A 517 -2.55 10.91 8.39
N MET A 518 -1.90 10.19 9.30
CA MET A 518 -2.36 10.03 10.67
C MET A 518 -2.35 11.36 11.44
N LEU A 519 -1.30 12.17 11.31
CA LEU A 519 -1.23 13.50 11.93
C LEU A 519 -2.39 14.40 11.48
N ILE A 520 -2.68 14.42 10.18
CA ILE A 520 -3.80 15.19 9.64
C ILE A 520 -5.12 14.64 10.18
N ALA A 521 -5.34 13.32 10.17
CA ALA A 521 -6.56 12.72 10.72
C ALA A 521 -6.76 13.08 12.19
N LEU A 522 -5.77 12.84 13.05
CA LEU A 522 -5.86 13.14 14.48
C LEU A 522 -6.13 14.63 14.75
N SER A 523 -5.58 15.53 13.94
CA SER A 523 -5.81 16.98 14.05
C SER A 523 -7.26 17.42 13.87
N GLN A 524 -8.11 16.59 13.26
CA GLN A 524 -9.53 16.91 13.06
C GLN A 524 -10.40 16.50 14.25
N TYR A 525 -9.89 15.66 15.15
CA TYR A 525 -10.67 15.04 16.23
C TYR A 525 -10.17 15.39 17.64
N PHE A 526 -9.02 16.06 17.79
CA PHE A 526 -8.38 16.36 19.08
C PHE A 526 -8.08 17.84 19.32
#